data_AF-A0A7J0F5J7-F1
#
_entry.id   AF-A0A7J0F5J7-F1
#
_cell.length_a   1.000
_cell.length_b   1.000
_cell.length_c   1.000
_cell.angle_alpha   90.00
_cell.angle_beta   90.00
_cell.angle_gamma   90.00
#
_symmetry.space_group_name_H-M   'P 1'
#
loop_
_entity.id
_entity.type
_entity.pdbx_description
1 polymer ?
#
loop_
_entity_poly.entity_id
_entity_poly.type
_entity_poly.pdbx_seq_one_letter_code
_entity_poly.pdbx_strand_id
1 'polypeptide(L)'
;MSIIGKPRPWANSLPHELLTIEIADSIAARGRGHSVRGQAMAQNGVVVEMTSLKHNNNEGGIRVSHSSSLGFYADVAGGQFWIDVLQATLEHGLAPVSWTDYFCFTQCLVVLGQFGIITRARISLERAPNKVKWVRMLYHDFSAFTTDQEHLISINGLDYVEGSLIMNHSPPNNWRSSFFSPSDQMKINSLLTKHGIIYCLEVVKYYDDLTIDTVDEELQLLLNGLSFLPNFVFKKDDSFVDFLNRVRSGELMLQAKGLWDVPHPWLNLFVPKSRIMDFNAGVFINILHKQNKTTGPILVYPMNRNK
;
A
#
# COMPACT_ATOMS: atom_id res chain seq x y z
N MET A 1 -17.55 -21.68 -43.53
CA MET A 1 -16.42 -21.90 -44.47
C MET A 1 -15.21 -22.22 -43.61
N SER A 2 -14.95 -23.50 -43.35
CA SER A 2 -13.75 -23.96 -42.64
C SER A 2 -12.66 -24.24 -43.67
N ILE A 3 -11.43 -23.80 -43.39
CA ILE A 3 -10.26 -24.14 -44.20
C ILE A 3 -9.48 -25.18 -43.41
N ILE A 4 -9.61 -26.45 -43.83
CA ILE A 4 -8.81 -27.57 -43.34
C ILE A 4 -7.53 -27.59 -44.17
N GLY A 5 -6.41 -27.13 -43.59
CA GLY A 5 -5.08 -27.30 -44.16
C GLY A 5 -4.45 -28.60 -43.68
N LYS A 6 -4.11 -29.52 -44.60
CA LYS A 6 -3.34 -30.73 -44.30
C LYS A 6 -1.94 -30.36 -43.78
N PRO A 7 -1.40 -31.04 -42.74
CA PRO A 7 -0.02 -30.84 -42.32
C PRO A 7 0.94 -31.49 -43.35
N ARG A 8 1.99 -30.75 -43.74
CA ARG A 8 3.15 -31.32 -44.46
C ARG A 8 4.08 -32.01 -43.47
N PRO A 9 4.63 -33.19 -43.77
CA PRO A 9 5.63 -33.82 -42.91
C PRO A 9 6.94 -33.04 -42.98
N TRP A 10 7.50 -32.67 -41.83
CA TRP A 10 8.84 -32.08 -41.73
C TRP A 10 9.88 -33.12 -42.14
N ALA A 11 10.71 -32.76 -43.11
CA ALA A 11 11.84 -33.55 -43.55
C ALA A 11 13.02 -33.40 -42.57
N ASN A 12 13.52 -34.57 -42.16
CA ASN A 12 14.78 -34.95 -41.51
C ASN A 12 15.84 -33.88 -41.15
N SER A 13 16.35 -34.10 -39.92
CA SER A 13 17.60 -33.64 -39.30
C SER A 13 17.70 -32.16 -38.93
N LEU A 14 17.11 -31.81 -37.78
CA LEU A 14 17.67 -30.79 -36.90
C LEU A 14 19.02 -31.31 -36.33
N PRO A 15 20.05 -30.47 -36.20
CA PRO A 15 21.27 -30.83 -35.46
C PRO A 15 20.90 -31.33 -34.05
N HIS A 16 21.56 -32.40 -33.59
CA HIS A 16 21.31 -33.00 -32.28
C HIS A 16 21.50 -32.04 -31.08
N GLU A 17 22.03 -30.83 -31.29
CA GLU A 17 22.19 -29.78 -30.27
C GLU A 17 20.95 -28.89 -30.07
N LEU A 18 19.87 -29.08 -30.84
CA LEU A 18 18.63 -28.29 -30.72
C LEU A 18 17.40 -29.09 -30.26
N LEU A 19 17.61 -30.32 -29.77
CA LEU A 19 16.55 -31.23 -29.33
C LEU A 19 16.58 -31.46 -27.81
N THR A 20 16.58 -30.35 -27.07
CA THR A 20 15.88 -30.16 -25.79
C THR A 20 16.20 -28.73 -25.36
N ILE A 21 15.31 -27.78 -25.63
CA ILE A 21 15.14 -26.74 -24.61
C ILE A 21 14.65 -27.54 -23.42
N GLU A 22 15.53 -27.81 -22.45
CA GLU A 22 15.08 -28.13 -21.10
C GLU A 22 14.04 -27.05 -20.78
N ILE A 23 12.78 -27.46 -20.79
CA ILE A 23 11.68 -26.58 -20.45
C ILE A 23 11.97 -26.23 -19.00
N ALA A 24 12.34 -24.97 -18.76
CA ALA A 24 12.70 -24.47 -17.44
C ALA A 24 11.81 -25.10 -16.35
N ASP A 25 12.43 -25.73 -15.36
CA ASP A 25 11.71 -26.48 -14.30
C ASP A 25 10.76 -25.58 -13.49
N SER A 26 10.97 -24.26 -13.55
CA SER A 26 10.11 -23.26 -12.94
C SER A 26 10.09 -21.97 -13.75
N ILE A 27 8.94 -21.28 -13.71
CA ILE A 27 8.77 -19.94 -14.27
C ILE A 27 8.25 -19.02 -13.17
N ALA A 28 8.89 -17.86 -12.98
CA ALA A 28 8.45 -16.83 -12.04
C ALA A 28 8.24 -15.49 -12.76
N ALA A 29 7.06 -14.89 -12.60
CA ALA A 29 6.84 -13.52 -13.02
C ALA A 29 7.47 -12.56 -12.02
N ARG A 30 8.43 -11.75 -12.47
CA ARG A 30 9.09 -10.74 -11.66
C ARG A 30 8.59 -9.35 -12.03
N GLY A 31 7.99 -8.70 -11.05
CA GLY A 31 7.72 -7.27 -11.09
C GLY A 31 8.96 -6.44 -10.73
N ARG A 32 8.86 -5.53 -9.75
CA ARG A 32 10.01 -4.78 -9.22
C ARG A 32 10.84 -5.54 -8.17
N GLY A 33 10.46 -6.75 -7.78
CA GLY A 33 11.23 -7.55 -6.83
C GLY A 33 11.09 -7.14 -5.36
N HIS A 34 9.99 -6.48 -4.95
CA HIS A 34 9.67 -6.16 -3.55
C HIS A 34 9.31 -7.37 -2.66
N SER A 35 9.46 -8.58 -3.19
CA SER A 35 9.25 -9.82 -2.45
C SER A 35 10.34 -10.00 -1.39
N VAL A 36 9.95 -10.19 -0.13
CA VAL A 36 10.89 -10.26 1.01
C VAL A 36 11.58 -11.63 1.19
N ARG A 37 11.11 -12.68 0.49
CA ARG A 37 11.60 -14.07 0.65
C ARG A 37 11.74 -14.80 -0.69
N GLY A 38 12.08 -14.09 -1.76
CA GLY A 38 12.37 -14.70 -3.06
C GLY A 38 11.17 -15.26 -3.81
N GLN A 39 9.93 -14.86 -3.48
CA GLN A 39 8.72 -15.38 -4.13
C GLN A 39 8.67 -15.16 -5.66
N ALA A 40 9.45 -14.22 -6.19
CA ALA A 40 9.56 -13.91 -7.62
C ALA A 40 10.87 -14.46 -8.25
N MET A 41 11.50 -15.46 -7.64
CA MET A 41 12.69 -16.14 -8.15
C MET A 41 12.33 -17.53 -8.69
N ALA A 42 13.04 -17.96 -9.73
CA ALA A 42 12.94 -19.29 -10.30
C ALA A 42 14.34 -19.94 -10.27
N GLN A 43 14.59 -20.83 -9.32
CA GLN A 43 15.88 -21.52 -9.21
C GLN A 43 16.03 -22.48 -10.39
N ASN A 44 17.12 -22.32 -11.15
CA ASN A 44 17.37 -23.04 -12.41
C ASN A 44 16.20 -22.94 -13.41
N GLY A 45 15.44 -21.84 -13.34
CA GLY A 45 14.25 -21.63 -14.16
C GLY A 45 14.29 -20.31 -14.93
N VAL A 46 13.12 -19.89 -15.42
CA VAL A 46 12.96 -18.65 -16.19
C VAL A 46 12.26 -17.60 -15.34
N VAL A 47 12.84 -16.41 -15.29
CA VAL A 47 12.20 -15.24 -14.69
C VAL A 47 11.66 -14.34 -15.80
N VAL A 48 10.34 -14.13 -15.81
CA VAL A 48 9.67 -13.25 -16.77
C VAL A 48 9.69 -11.83 -16.24
N GLU A 49 10.42 -10.94 -16.90
CA GLU A 49 10.45 -9.52 -16.56
C GLU A 49 9.16 -8.82 -17.00
N MET A 50 8.25 -8.58 -16.06
CA MET A 50 6.92 -8.05 -16.36
C MET A 50 6.95 -6.59 -16.82
N THR A 51 7.98 -5.82 -16.43
CA THR A 51 8.17 -4.42 -16.85
C THR A 51 8.34 -4.25 -18.35
N SER A 52 8.82 -5.27 -19.05
CA SER A 52 8.96 -5.25 -20.51
C SER A 52 7.60 -5.21 -21.24
N LEU A 53 6.50 -5.60 -20.58
CA LEU A 53 5.16 -5.55 -21.16
C LEU A 53 4.59 -4.13 -21.30
N LYS A 54 5.20 -3.13 -20.67
CA LYS A 54 4.72 -1.74 -20.71
C LYS A 54 4.73 -1.13 -22.11
N HIS A 55 5.62 -1.58 -22.99
CA HIS A 55 5.93 -0.94 -24.27
C HIS A 55 5.42 -1.69 -25.51
N ASN A 56 4.79 -2.86 -25.35
CA ASN A 56 4.59 -3.77 -26.49
C ASN A 56 3.40 -3.45 -27.40
N ASN A 57 2.48 -2.57 -27.00
CA ASN A 57 1.29 -2.26 -27.79
C ASN A 57 1.19 -0.76 -28.05
N ASN A 58 0.99 -0.37 -29.31
CA ASN A 58 0.77 1.02 -29.75
C ASN A 58 -0.38 1.77 -29.04
N GLU A 59 -1.11 1.12 -28.11
CA GLU A 59 -2.21 1.69 -27.32
C GLU A 59 -1.82 2.12 -25.89
N GLY A 60 -0.55 1.97 -25.49
CA GLY A 60 -0.12 2.26 -24.12
C GLY A 60 -0.63 1.21 -23.13
N GLY A 61 0.15 0.88 -22.09
CA GLY A 61 -0.23 -0.19 -21.16
C GLY A 61 -1.38 0.17 -20.19
N ILE A 62 -2.04 1.31 -20.35
CA ILE A 62 -3.14 1.81 -19.50
C ILE A 62 -4.20 2.44 -20.40
N ARG A 63 -5.44 1.98 -20.28
CA ARG A 63 -6.58 2.54 -21.03
C ARG A 63 -7.76 2.80 -20.10
N VAL A 64 -8.13 4.08 -19.96
CA VAL A 64 -9.31 4.50 -19.20
C VAL A 64 -10.55 4.39 -20.07
N SER A 65 -11.64 3.89 -19.49
CA SER A 65 -12.91 3.68 -20.20
C SER A 65 -14.09 3.78 -19.24
N HIS A 66 -15.28 3.89 -19.80
CA HIS A 66 -16.54 3.94 -19.05
C HIS A 66 -17.48 2.87 -19.59
N SER A 67 -18.19 2.19 -18.69
CA SER A 67 -19.31 1.31 -19.02
C SER A 67 -20.51 1.69 -18.17
N SER A 68 -21.70 1.75 -18.77
CA SER A 68 -22.95 1.97 -18.04
C SER A 68 -23.19 0.97 -16.91
N SER A 69 -22.63 -0.24 -17.00
CA SER A 69 -22.79 -1.30 -15.98
C SER A 69 -21.69 -1.35 -14.92
N LEU A 70 -20.51 -0.77 -15.19
CA LEU A 70 -19.33 -0.88 -14.31
C LEU A 70 -18.82 0.49 -13.82
N GLY A 71 -19.37 1.59 -14.31
CA GLY A 71 -18.82 2.92 -14.10
C GLY A 71 -17.49 3.12 -14.85
N PHE A 72 -16.63 3.97 -14.30
CA PHE A 72 -15.30 4.22 -14.84
C PHE A 72 -14.32 3.13 -14.40
N TYR A 73 -13.45 2.72 -15.33
CA TYR A 73 -12.41 1.73 -15.06
C TYR A 73 -11.17 1.99 -15.93
N ALA A 74 -10.02 1.46 -15.50
CA ALA A 74 -8.82 1.36 -16.31
C ALA A 74 -8.49 -0.11 -16.62
N ASP A 75 -8.29 -0.43 -17.89
CA ASP A 75 -7.62 -1.68 -18.28
C ASP A 75 -6.09 -1.43 -18.25
N VAL A 76 -5.39 -2.13 -17.36
CA VAL A 76 -3.99 -1.90 -17.02
C VAL A 76 -3.17 -3.17 -17.25
N ALA A 77 -2.07 -3.06 -17.98
CA ALA A 77 -1.13 -4.15 -18.19
C ALA A 77 -0.44 -4.56 -16.87
N GLY A 78 -0.24 -5.86 -16.66
CA GLY A 78 0.23 -6.39 -15.37
C GLY A 78 1.60 -5.89 -14.92
N GLY A 79 2.44 -5.46 -15.85
CA GLY A 79 3.75 -4.85 -15.57
C GLY A 79 3.72 -3.38 -15.15
N GLN A 80 2.56 -2.71 -15.19
CA GLN A 80 2.44 -1.28 -14.90
C GLN A 80 2.61 -0.93 -13.42
N PHE A 81 3.19 0.24 -13.17
CA PHE A 81 3.32 0.76 -11.81
C PHE A 81 2.04 1.52 -11.44
N TRP A 82 1.66 1.49 -10.17
CA TRP A 82 0.50 2.26 -9.71
C TRP A 82 0.67 3.76 -9.88
N ILE A 83 1.90 4.29 -9.84
CA ILE A 83 2.14 5.72 -10.13
C ILE A 83 1.82 6.08 -11.59
N ASP A 84 2.14 5.21 -12.53
CA ASP A 84 1.81 5.41 -13.95
C ASP A 84 0.28 5.35 -14.14
N VAL A 85 -0.38 4.43 -13.43
CA VAL A 85 -1.85 4.33 -13.43
C VAL A 85 -2.49 5.58 -12.84
N LEU A 86 -2.01 6.07 -11.70
CA LEU A 86 -2.52 7.29 -11.09
C LEU A 86 -2.39 8.48 -12.04
N GLN A 87 -1.22 8.67 -12.65
CA GLN A 87 -0.98 9.76 -13.60
C GLN A 87 -1.94 9.69 -14.78
N ALA A 88 -2.05 8.51 -15.41
CA ALA A 88 -2.94 8.31 -16.55
C ALA A 88 -4.42 8.51 -16.19
N THR A 89 -4.87 8.11 -15.00
CA THR A 89 -6.28 8.30 -14.61
C THR A 89 -6.58 9.75 -14.21
N LEU A 90 -5.61 10.47 -13.65
CA LEU A 90 -5.76 11.87 -13.28
C LEU A 90 -5.95 12.78 -14.50
N GLU A 91 -5.40 12.43 -15.66
CA GLU A 91 -5.69 13.12 -16.93
C GLU A 91 -7.19 13.11 -17.28
N HIS A 92 -7.94 12.16 -16.72
CA HIS A 92 -9.39 12.04 -16.86
C HIS A 92 -10.17 12.54 -15.62
N GLY A 93 -9.50 13.12 -14.62
CA GLY A 93 -10.12 13.50 -13.34
C GLY A 93 -10.54 12.31 -12.47
N LEU A 94 -9.90 11.16 -12.66
CA LEU A 94 -10.25 9.89 -12.02
C LEU A 94 -9.06 9.31 -11.24
N ALA A 95 -9.35 8.42 -10.29
CA ALA A 95 -8.36 7.70 -9.50
C ALA A 95 -8.86 6.29 -9.13
N PRO A 96 -7.97 5.29 -9.03
CA PRO A 96 -8.27 4.03 -8.37
C PRO A 96 -8.84 4.21 -6.96
N VAL A 97 -9.78 3.34 -6.60
CA VAL A 97 -10.51 3.40 -5.31
C VAL A 97 -9.78 2.73 -4.14
N SER A 98 -8.70 2.00 -4.41
CA SER A 98 -7.92 1.28 -3.40
C SER A 98 -6.45 1.30 -3.75
N TRP A 99 -5.61 1.51 -2.73
CA TRP A 99 -4.18 1.77 -2.88
C TRP A 99 -3.35 0.88 -1.97
N THR A 100 -2.06 0.80 -2.27
CA THR A 100 -1.03 0.33 -1.35
C THR A 100 -0.19 1.53 -0.91
N ASP A 101 0.37 1.52 0.29
CA ASP A 101 1.23 2.62 0.74
C ASP A 101 2.49 2.82 -0.12
N TYR A 102 2.96 1.74 -0.77
CA TYR A 102 4.11 1.75 -1.67
C TYR A 102 3.68 1.78 -3.14
N PHE A 103 2.77 2.66 -3.53
CA PHE A 103 2.23 2.62 -4.90
C PHE A 103 3.28 3.05 -5.96
N CYS A 104 4.28 3.87 -5.64
CA CYS A 104 5.33 4.24 -6.59
C CYS A 104 6.19 3.07 -7.10
N PHE A 105 6.22 1.93 -6.39
CA PHE A 105 7.11 0.81 -6.72
C PHE A 105 6.42 -0.54 -6.84
N THR A 106 5.17 -0.64 -6.39
CA THR A 106 4.40 -1.85 -6.55
C THR A 106 3.77 -1.87 -7.93
N GLN A 107 3.85 -3.03 -8.57
CA GLN A 107 3.05 -3.29 -9.75
C GLN A 107 1.61 -3.53 -9.33
N CYS A 108 0.68 -3.25 -10.24
CA CYS A 108 -0.75 -3.32 -9.95
C CYS A 108 -1.23 -4.68 -9.44
N LEU A 109 -0.47 -5.75 -9.73
CA LEU A 109 -0.93 -7.11 -9.59
C LEU A 109 0.17 -7.97 -8.96
N VAL A 110 -0.06 -8.37 -7.71
CA VAL A 110 0.77 -9.35 -7.00
C VAL A 110 -0.16 -10.43 -6.45
N VAL A 111 -0.26 -11.53 -7.17
CA VAL A 111 -0.72 -12.82 -6.63
C VAL A 111 0.49 -13.71 -6.45
N LEU A 112 0.37 -14.78 -5.65
CA LEU A 112 1.42 -15.80 -5.47
C LEU A 112 1.79 -16.55 -6.78
N GLY A 113 1.28 -16.11 -7.95
CA GLY A 113 1.67 -16.60 -9.28
C GLY A 113 1.29 -18.05 -9.59
N GLN A 114 0.63 -18.75 -8.65
CA GLN A 114 0.45 -20.21 -8.69
C GLN A 114 -0.37 -20.71 -9.88
N PHE A 115 -1.32 -19.91 -10.38
CA PHE A 115 -2.29 -20.34 -11.40
C PHE A 115 -2.12 -19.63 -12.75
N GLY A 116 -1.10 -18.77 -12.88
CA GLY A 116 -0.85 -18.04 -14.10
C GLY A 116 -0.27 -16.64 -13.87
N ILE A 117 0.12 -16.01 -14.97
CA ILE A 117 0.70 -14.67 -14.99
C ILE A 117 -0.39 -13.68 -15.39
N ILE A 118 -0.66 -12.67 -14.54
CA ILE A 118 -1.64 -11.64 -14.87
C ILE A 118 -1.01 -10.67 -15.87
N THR A 119 -1.49 -10.69 -17.11
CA THR A 119 -1.02 -9.81 -18.18
C THR A 119 -1.82 -8.52 -18.28
N ARG A 120 -3.07 -8.51 -17.79
CA ARG A 120 -3.95 -7.34 -17.74
C ARG A 120 -4.95 -7.46 -16.60
N ALA A 121 -5.28 -6.34 -15.95
CA ALA A 121 -6.39 -6.23 -15.02
C ALA A 121 -7.27 -5.04 -15.35
N ARG A 122 -8.53 -5.13 -14.93
CA ARG A 122 -9.47 -4.02 -14.93
C ARG A 122 -9.59 -3.46 -13.53
N ILE A 123 -9.32 -2.17 -13.36
CA ILE A 123 -9.28 -1.47 -12.07
C ILE A 123 -10.43 -0.47 -12.03
N SER A 124 -11.25 -0.52 -10.99
CA SER A 124 -12.35 0.44 -10.78
C SER A 124 -11.80 1.82 -10.48
N LEU A 125 -12.44 2.85 -11.03
CA LEU A 125 -12.07 4.25 -10.84
C LEU A 125 -13.26 5.06 -10.30
N GLU A 126 -12.95 6.06 -9.49
CA GLU A 126 -13.87 7.10 -9.05
C GLU A 126 -13.29 8.48 -9.35
N ARG A 127 -14.09 9.52 -9.13
CA ARG A 127 -13.63 10.92 -9.25
C ARG A 127 -12.45 11.13 -8.31
N ALA A 128 -11.35 11.63 -8.86
CA ALA A 128 -10.18 11.97 -8.05
C ALA A 128 -10.49 13.20 -7.18
N PRO A 129 -10.25 13.16 -5.87
CA PRO A 129 -10.33 14.35 -5.03
C PRO A 129 -9.14 15.27 -5.30
N ASN A 130 -9.29 16.56 -4.99
CA ASN A 130 -8.20 17.53 -5.14
C ASN A 130 -7.24 17.47 -3.95
N LYS A 131 -7.80 17.36 -2.75
CA LYS A 131 -7.08 17.55 -1.49
C LYS A 131 -7.55 16.57 -0.41
N VAL A 132 -6.77 16.54 0.66
CA VAL A 132 -7.03 15.69 1.81
C VAL A 132 -6.90 16.47 3.12
N LYS A 133 -7.81 16.21 4.05
CA LYS A 133 -7.65 16.52 5.46
C LYS A 133 -6.99 15.32 6.13
N TRP A 134 -5.73 15.45 6.50
CA TRP A 134 -4.95 14.38 7.11
C TRP A 134 -4.80 14.64 8.60
N VAL A 135 -5.30 13.71 9.42
CA VAL A 135 -5.32 13.83 10.88
C VAL A 135 -4.59 12.68 11.55
N ARG A 136 -3.79 13.00 12.55
CA ARG A 136 -3.16 12.05 13.47
C ARG A 136 -3.59 12.32 14.90
N MET A 137 -4.02 11.28 15.60
CA MET A 137 -4.50 11.33 16.98
C MET A 137 -3.74 10.32 17.83
N LEU A 138 -3.27 10.73 19.01
CA LEU A 138 -2.46 9.86 19.87
C LEU A 138 -3.24 9.30 21.05
N TYR A 139 -2.93 8.04 21.35
CA TYR A 139 -3.49 7.25 22.44
C TYR A 139 -2.36 6.64 23.25
N HIS A 140 -2.57 6.52 24.55
CA HIS A 140 -1.68 5.76 25.44
C HIS A 140 -2.28 4.40 25.82
N ASP A 141 -3.60 4.22 25.63
CA ASP A 141 -4.31 2.99 25.90
C ASP A 141 -4.66 2.27 24.58
N PHE A 142 -4.26 1.00 24.48
CA PHE A 142 -4.46 0.22 23.27
C PHE A 142 -5.93 -0.17 23.05
N SER A 143 -6.70 -0.34 24.13
CA SER A 143 -8.11 -0.70 24.06
C SER A 143 -8.92 0.46 23.47
N ALA A 144 -8.69 1.69 23.94
CA ALA A 144 -9.30 2.90 23.40
C ALA A 144 -8.93 3.10 21.93
N PHE A 145 -7.64 2.98 21.60
CA PHE A 145 -7.14 3.09 20.23
C PHE A 145 -7.81 2.11 19.26
N THR A 146 -7.90 0.83 19.64
CA THR A 146 -8.51 -0.20 18.78
C THR A 146 -10.02 -0.06 18.70
N THR A 147 -10.69 0.32 19.80
CA THR A 147 -12.14 0.57 19.81
C THR A 147 -12.51 1.70 18.84
N ASP A 148 -11.75 2.79 18.86
CA ASP A 148 -11.97 3.93 17.98
C ASP A 148 -11.64 3.59 16.51
N GLN A 149 -10.56 2.85 16.25
CA GLN A 149 -10.28 2.34 14.91
C GLN A 149 -11.43 1.50 14.36
N GLU A 150 -11.95 0.57 15.17
CA GLU A 150 -13.06 -0.31 14.78
C GLU A 150 -14.36 0.47 14.57
N HIS A 151 -14.64 1.46 15.40
CA HIS A 151 -15.78 2.36 15.22
C HIS A 151 -15.70 3.09 13.88
N LEU A 152 -14.55 3.70 13.57
CA LEU A 152 -14.36 4.47 12.35
C LEU A 152 -14.47 3.65 11.07
N ILE A 153 -14.03 2.38 11.07
CA ILE A 153 -14.22 1.49 9.89
C ILE A 153 -15.62 0.87 9.81
N SER A 154 -16.45 1.02 10.85
CA SER A 154 -17.84 0.55 10.88
C SER A 154 -18.83 1.58 10.34
N ILE A 155 -18.42 2.84 10.28
CA ILE A 155 -19.21 3.95 9.76
C ILE A 155 -18.68 4.38 8.39
N ASN A 156 -19.55 4.97 7.57
CA ASN A 156 -19.13 5.64 6.34
C ASN A 156 -18.74 7.07 6.67
N GLY A 157 -17.69 7.58 6.03
CA GLY A 157 -17.35 8.99 6.14
C GLY A 157 -15.87 9.29 5.96
N LEU A 158 -14.97 8.39 6.36
CA LEU A 158 -13.54 8.53 6.14
C LEU A 158 -13.08 7.73 4.92
N ASP A 159 -12.10 8.27 4.21
CA ASP A 159 -11.55 7.67 2.99
C ASP A 159 -10.30 6.82 3.29
N TYR A 160 -9.70 6.98 4.47
CA TYR A 160 -8.56 6.21 4.94
C TYR A 160 -8.53 6.15 6.46
N VAL A 161 -8.21 4.97 7.00
CA VAL A 161 -7.94 4.71 8.40
C VAL A 161 -6.75 3.76 8.50
N GLU A 162 -5.68 4.21 9.15
CA GLU A 162 -4.54 3.38 9.54
C GLU A 162 -4.20 3.60 11.02
N GLY A 163 -3.22 2.86 11.50
CA GLY A 163 -2.62 3.14 12.79
C GLY A 163 -1.19 2.64 12.87
N SER A 164 -0.45 3.20 13.81
CA SER A 164 0.96 2.87 14.02
C SER A 164 1.36 2.98 15.48
N LEU A 165 2.49 2.36 15.83
CA LEU A 165 3.12 2.51 17.14
C LEU A 165 4.31 3.47 17.05
N ILE A 166 4.36 4.38 18.01
CA ILE A 166 5.47 5.28 18.28
C ILE A 166 6.15 4.78 19.55
N MET A 167 7.48 4.62 19.50
CA MET A 167 8.31 4.04 20.57
C MET A 167 9.67 4.75 20.60
N ASN A 168 10.47 4.61 21.66
CA ASN A 168 11.76 5.33 21.79
C ASN A 168 12.74 5.16 20.61
N HIS A 169 12.73 4.02 19.92
CA HIS A 169 13.55 3.79 18.70
C HIS A 169 12.76 3.85 17.39
N SER A 170 11.47 4.15 17.45
CA SER A 170 10.61 4.43 16.30
C SER A 170 10.21 5.91 16.37
N PRO A 171 10.98 6.81 15.74
CA PRO A 171 10.72 8.24 15.86
C PRO A 171 9.31 8.60 15.38
N PRO A 172 8.65 9.63 15.97
CA PRO A 172 7.30 10.04 15.59
C PRO A 172 7.16 10.36 14.10
N ASN A 173 8.18 10.99 13.53
CA ASN A 173 8.39 11.00 12.09
C ASN A 173 9.31 9.86 11.73
N ASN A 174 8.81 8.90 10.96
CA ASN A 174 9.62 7.86 10.36
C ASN A 174 9.71 8.08 8.85
N TRP A 175 10.45 7.22 8.16
CA TRP A 175 10.68 7.35 6.73
C TRP A 175 9.37 7.25 5.89
N ARG A 176 8.25 6.73 6.41
CA ARG A 176 6.97 6.76 5.66
C ARG A 176 6.38 8.17 5.54
N SER A 177 6.68 9.08 6.46
CA SER A 177 6.08 10.42 6.46
C SER A 177 6.71 11.35 7.49
N SER A 178 6.99 12.59 7.09
CA SER A 178 7.27 13.70 7.99
C SER A 178 5.98 14.47 8.24
N PHE A 179 5.32 14.22 9.39
CA PHE A 179 4.02 14.82 9.73
C PHE A 179 4.14 15.81 10.91
N PHE A 180 4.88 15.43 11.95
CA PHE A 180 4.98 16.18 13.20
C PHE A 180 6.06 17.27 13.10
N SER A 181 5.75 18.50 13.54
CA SER A 181 6.75 19.56 13.66
C SER A 181 7.78 19.22 14.76
N PRO A 182 8.94 19.91 14.82
CA PRO A 182 9.89 19.72 15.93
C PRO A 182 9.27 19.95 17.32
N SER A 183 8.32 20.89 17.43
CA SER A 183 7.58 21.15 18.68
C SER A 183 6.67 19.97 19.06
N ASP A 184 5.98 19.40 18.08
CA ASP A 184 5.12 18.24 18.29
C ASP A 184 5.95 17.02 18.70
N GLN A 185 7.11 16.80 18.05
CA GLN A 185 8.03 15.72 18.42
C GLN A 185 8.50 15.84 19.87
N MET A 186 8.80 17.05 20.36
CA MET A 186 9.16 17.24 21.78
C MET A 186 8.02 16.85 22.72
N LYS A 187 6.77 17.25 22.41
CA LYS A 187 5.59 16.86 23.20
C LYS A 187 5.38 15.35 23.20
N ILE A 188 5.51 14.71 22.04
CA ILE A 188 5.36 13.27 21.86
C ILE A 188 6.45 12.51 22.61
N ASN A 189 7.70 12.98 22.57
CA ASN A 189 8.80 12.37 23.31
C ASN A 189 8.62 12.45 24.84
N SER A 190 8.04 13.53 25.34
CA SER A 190 7.65 13.63 26.75
C SER A 190 6.59 12.58 27.12
N LEU A 191 5.58 12.41 26.25
CA LEU A 191 4.53 11.41 26.42
C LEU A 191 5.09 9.97 26.36
N LEU A 192 6.01 9.70 25.43
CA LEU A 192 6.72 8.42 25.30
C LEU A 192 7.51 8.06 26.56
N THR A 193 8.21 9.02 27.15
CA THR A 193 8.96 8.80 28.41
C THR A 193 8.03 8.31 29.54
N LYS A 194 6.76 8.73 29.54
CA LYS A 194 5.78 8.36 30.55
C LYS A 194 5.13 6.99 30.32
N HIS A 195 4.86 6.63 29.06
CA HIS A 195 4.03 5.46 28.72
C HIS A 195 4.78 4.34 27.99
N GLY A 196 5.98 4.60 27.47
CA GLY A 196 6.81 3.65 26.72
C GLY A 196 6.37 3.40 25.28
N ILE A 197 5.07 3.19 25.06
CA ILE A 197 4.44 3.02 23.75
C ILE A 197 3.31 4.04 23.61
N ILE A 198 3.25 4.70 22.45
CA ILE A 198 2.12 5.56 22.06
C ILE A 198 1.54 5.04 20.75
N TYR A 199 0.22 4.95 20.69
CA TYR A 199 -0.51 4.50 19.50
C TYR A 199 -1.01 5.72 18.75
N CYS A 200 -0.76 5.75 17.44
CA CYS A 200 -1.15 6.84 16.56
C CYS A 200 -2.23 6.34 15.61
N LEU A 201 -3.44 6.87 15.75
CA LEU A 201 -4.53 6.70 14.79
C LEU A 201 -4.37 7.73 13.68
N GLU A 202 -4.35 7.26 12.44
CA GLU A 202 -4.21 8.10 11.27
C GLU A 202 -5.47 8.00 10.42
N VAL A 203 -6.09 9.14 10.11
CA VAL A 203 -7.30 9.18 9.28
C VAL A 203 -7.19 10.25 8.21
N VAL A 204 -7.88 10.02 7.10
CA VAL A 204 -7.99 11.00 6.03
C VAL A 204 -9.42 11.14 5.55
N LYS A 205 -9.79 12.39 5.29
CA LYS A 205 -11.02 12.77 4.58
C LYS A 205 -10.64 13.48 3.29
N TYR A 206 -11.13 12.98 2.16
CA TYR A 206 -10.98 13.59 0.85
C TYR A 206 -11.94 14.76 0.69
N TYR A 207 -11.49 15.80 0.01
CA TYR A 207 -12.33 16.93 -0.34
C TYR A 207 -11.90 17.56 -1.66
N ASP A 208 -12.84 18.25 -2.29
CA ASP A 208 -12.60 19.06 -3.48
C ASP A 208 -13.27 20.44 -3.33
N ASP A 209 -13.28 21.21 -4.40
CA ASP A 209 -13.82 22.57 -4.40
C ASP A 209 -15.32 22.61 -4.09
N LEU A 210 -16.03 21.48 -4.19
CA LEU A 210 -17.46 21.37 -3.87
C LEU A 210 -17.72 21.08 -2.40
N THR A 211 -16.77 20.47 -1.70
CA THR A 211 -16.94 20.04 -0.29
C THR A 211 -16.00 20.78 0.67
N ILE A 212 -15.22 21.75 0.19
CA ILE A 212 -14.26 22.50 0.99
C ILE A 212 -14.90 23.24 2.17
N ASP A 213 -16.14 23.71 2.00
CA ASP A 213 -16.86 24.46 3.04
C ASP A 213 -17.47 23.56 4.13
N THR A 214 -17.69 22.27 3.84
CA THR A 214 -18.34 21.32 4.77
C THR A 214 -17.37 20.32 5.41
N VAL A 215 -16.21 20.07 4.78
CA VAL A 215 -15.28 19.00 5.19
C VAL A 215 -14.82 19.13 6.64
N ASP A 216 -14.60 20.36 7.13
CA ASP A 216 -14.13 20.56 8.50
C ASP A 216 -15.22 20.24 9.53
N GLU A 217 -16.49 20.55 9.23
CA GLU A 217 -17.65 20.19 10.08
C GLU A 217 -17.91 18.68 10.05
N GLU A 218 -17.89 18.07 8.88
CA GLU A 218 -18.02 16.62 8.71
C GLU A 218 -16.93 15.87 9.50
N LEU A 219 -15.68 16.32 9.37
CA LEU A 219 -14.56 15.73 10.08
C LEU A 219 -14.70 15.91 11.59
N GLN A 220 -15.18 17.06 12.07
CA GLN A 220 -15.46 17.25 13.49
C GLN A 220 -16.51 16.27 14.01
N LEU A 221 -17.59 16.04 13.24
CA LEU A 221 -18.63 15.08 13.61
C LEU A 221 -18.09 13.64 13.65
N LEU A 222 -17.26 13.25 12.67
CA LEU A 222 -16.65 11.92 12.61
C LEU A 222 -15.66 11.66 13.75
N LEU A 223 -14.97 12.70 14.21
CA LEU A 223 -14.00 12.61 15.31
C LEU A 223 -14.62 12.85 16.69
N ASN A 224 -15.90 13.20 16.75
CA ASN A 224 -16.59 13.47 18.00
C ASN A 224 -16.78 12.18 18.81
N GLY A 225 -16.49 12.24 20.11
CA GLY A 225 -16.63 11.10 21.02
C GLY A 225 -15.49 10.08 20.96
N LEU A 226 -14.48 10.28 20.11
CA LEU A 226 -13.25 9.47 20.15
C LEU A 226 -12.44 9.78 21.43
N SER A 227 -11.68 8.78 21.87
CA SER A 227 -10.98 8.74 23.16
C SER A 227 -9.49 9.13 23.07
N PHE A 228 -9.08 9.81 21.98
CA PHE A 228 -7.71 10.29 21.85
C PHE A 228 -7.36 11.31 22.93
N LEU A 229 -6.06 11.50 23.18
CA LEU A 229 -5.58 12.49 24.12
C LEU A 229 -5.90 13.91 23.61
N PRO A 230 -6.66 14.75 24.37
CA PRO A 230 -7.21 16.01 23.84
C PRO A 230 -6.18 16.99 23.24
N ASN A 231 -4.93 16.99 23.75
CA ASN A 231 -3.86 17.86 23.29
C ASN A 231 -2.95 17.24 22.21
N PHE A 232 -3.28 16.05 21.73
CA PHE A 232 -2.47 15.28 20.77
C PHE A 232 -3.29 14.89 19.54
N VAL A 233 -4.01 15.86 19.00
CA VAL A 233 -4.61 15.83 17.67
C VAL A 233 -3.85 16.78 16.76
N PHE A 234 -3.37 16.28 15.63
CA PHE A 234 -2.54 16.99 14.69
C PHE A 234 -3.19 16.91 13.31
N LYS A 235 -3.33 18.05 12.64
CA LYS A 235 -4.03 18.16 11.37
C LYS A 235 -3.14 18.83 10.33
N LYS A 236 -3.22 18.36 9.09
CA LYS A 236 -2.58 18.99 7.94
C LYS A 236 -3.50 18.85 6.72
N ASP A 237 -3.47 19.86 5.87
CA ASP A 237 -4.02 19.80 4.52
C ASP A 237 -2.90 19.48 3.52
N ASP A 238 -3.16 18.55 2.60
CA ASP A 238 -2.23 18.17 1.54
C ASP A 238 -2.96 17.93 0.22
N SER A 239 -2.22 17.88 -0.89
CA SER A 239 -2.79 17.41 -2.14
C SER A 239 -3.06 15.91 -2.08
N PHE A 240 -4.07 15.43 -2.82
CA PHE A 240 -4.34 14.00 -2.92
C PHE A 240 -3.12 13.20 -3.40
N VAL A 241 -2.41 13.73 -4.39
CA VAL A 241 -1.22 13.10 -4.97
C VAL A 241 -0.07 13.05 -3.96
N ASP A 242 0.19 14.14 -3.24
CA ASP A 242 1.26 14.18 -2.23
C ASP A 242 0.96 13.26 -1.05
N PHE A 243 -0.31 13.16 -0.64
CA PHE A 243 -0.72 12.20 0.38
C PHE A 243 -0.46 10.75 -0.06
N LEU A 244 -0.85 10.37 -1.28
CA LEU A 244 -0.54 9.04 -1.79
C LEU A 244 0.98 8.83 -1.85
N ASN A 245 1.74 9.85 -2.30
CA ASN A 245 3.19 9.83 -2.49
C ASN A 245 4.02 10.06 -1.21
N ARG A 246 3.38 10.07 -0.03
CA ARG A 246 4.04 10.41 1.25
C ARG A 246 5.30 9.60 1.56
N VAL A 247 5.33 8.33 1.14
CA VAL A 247 6.42 7.38 1.41
C VAL A 247 7.66 7.61 0.52
N ARG A 248 7.50 8.22 -0.66
CA ARG A 248 8.59 8.41 -1.63
C ARG A 248 9.74 9.25 -1.10
N SER A 249 9.41 10.25 -0.30
CA SER A 249 10.41 11.15 0.30
C SER A 249 11.39 10.40 1.19
N GLY A 250 10.91 9.50 2.07
CA GLY A 250 11.79 8.75 2.95
C GLY A 250 12.49 7.59 2.28
N GLU A 251 11.94 7.00 1.23
CA GLU A 251 12.69 6.07 0.38
C GLU A 251 13.92 6.75 -0.22
N LEU A 252 13.76 7.91 -0.87
CA LEU A 252 14.87 8.65 -1.47
C LEU A 252 15.94 9.01 -0.43
N MET A 253 15.50 9.38 0.78
CA MET A 253 16.39 9.61 1.91
C MET A 253 17.17 8.34 2.31
N LEU A 254 16.50 7.18 2.39
CA LEU A 254 17.16 5.92 2.73
C LEU A 254 18.11 5.46 1.63
N GLN A 255 17.75 5.63 0.35
CA GLN A 255 18.63 5.37 -0.80
C GLN A 255 19.90 6.22 -0.73
N ALA A 256 19.76 7.52 -0.49
CA ALA A 256 20.89 8.43 -0.35
C ALA A 256 21.83 8.06 0.82
N LYS A 257 21.31 7.38 1.85
CA LYS A 257 22.08 6.88 2.99
C LYS A 257 22.62 5.46 2.81
N GLY A 258 22.33 4.80 1.68
CA GLY A 258 22.66 3.38 1.46
C GLY A 258 21.90 2.42 2.38
N LEU A 259 20.78 2.86 2.95
CA LEU A 259 19.93 2.11 3.88
C LEU A 259 18.68 1.52 3.21
N TRP A 260 18.55 1.68 1.89
CA TRP A 260 17.46 1.08 1.11
C TRP A 260 17.81 -0.31 0.60
N ASP A 261 19.00 -0.52 0.04
CA ASP A 261 19.38 -1.84 -0.51
C ASP A 261 20.00 -2.74 0.58
N VAL A 262 19.27 -2.92 1.68
CA VAL A 262 19.64 -3.73 2.85
C VAL A 262 18.62 -4.85 3.08
N PRO A 263 18.94 -5.89 3.89
CA PRO A 263 17.94 -6.89 4.26
C PRO A 263 16.73 -6.27 4.96
N HIS A 264 15.54 -6.56 4.44
CA HIS A 264 14.25 -6.11 5.00
C HIS A 264 13.44 -7.31 5.52
N PRO A 265 13.68 -7.80 6.74
CA PRO A 265 12.98 -8.95 7.31
C PRO A 265 11.57 -8.58 7.80
N TRP A 266 10.72 -8.06 6.90
CA TRP A 266 9.37 -7.64 7.25
C TRP A 266 8.50 -8.81 7.69
N LEU A 267 7.63 -8.54 8.67
CA LEU A 267 6.62 -9.45 9.16
C LEU A 267 5.24 -8.82 8.93
N ASN A 268 4.48 -9.39 7.99
CA ASN A 268 3.11 -8.98 7.68
C ASN A 268 2.15 -10.09 8.10
N LEU A 269 1.17 -9.79 8.94
CA LEU A 269 0.26 -10.76 9.54
C LEU A 269 -1.18 -10.23 9.54
N PHE A 270 -2.15 -11.12 9.34
CA PHE A 270 -3.53 -10.85 9.70
C PHE A 270 -3.82 -11.47 11.07
N VAL A 271 -4.20 -10.65 12.04
CA VAL A 271 -4.54 -11.08 13.40
C VAL A 271 -6.05 -10.90 13.61
N PRO A 272 -6.79 -11.93 14.05
CA PRO A 272 -8.22 -11.79 14.34
C PRO A 272 -8.48 -10.77 15.45
N LYS A 273 -9.54 -9.96 15.31
CA LYS A 273 -10.00 -9.00 16.33
C LYS A 273 -10.04 -9.61 17.74
N SER A 274 -10.55 -10.82 17.88
CA SER A 274 -10.67 -11.52 19.17
C SER A 274 -9.34 -11.78 19.88
N ARG A 275 -8.20 -11.69 19.17
CA ARG A 275 -6.85 -11.95 19.71
C ARG A 275 -5.92 -10.74 19.64
N ILE A 276 -6.41 -9.55 19.22
CA ILE A 276 -5.54 -8.38 19.06
C ILE A 276 -5.00 -7.87 20.40
N MET A 277 -5.77 -7.99 21.48
CA MET A 277 -5.32 -7.63 22.83
C MET A 277 -4.22 -8.57 23.34
N ASP A 278 -4.35 -9.87 23.09
CA ASP A 278 -3.30 -10.86 23.40
C ASP A 278 -2.04 -10.59 22.57
N PHE A 279 -2.20 -10.24 21.29
CA PHE A 279 -1.08 -9.88 20.42
C PHE A 279 -0.37 -8.62 20.92
N ASN A 280 -1.10 -7.60 21.35
CA ASN A 280 -0.52 -6.41 21.96
C ASN A 280 0.30 -6.77 23.22
N ALA A 281 -0.29 -7.54 24.13
CA ALA A 281 0.39 -7.96 25.34
C ALA A 281 1.65 -8.79 25.03
N GLY A 282 1.54 -9.79 24.15
CA GLY A 282 2.62 -10.71 23.81
C GLY A 282 3.72 -10.11 22.94
N VAL A 283 3.37 -9.29 21.95
CA VAL A 283 4.29 -8.81 20.91
C VAL A 283 4.69 -7.37 21.17
N PHE A 284 3.75 -6.43 21.16
CA PHE A 284 4.08 -5.00 21.27
C PHE A 284 4.71 -4.67 22.63
N ILE A 285 4.08 -5.12 23.72
CA ILE A 285 4.54 -4.84 25.08
C ILE A 285 5.69 -5.77 25.48
N ASN A 286 5.52 -7.09 25.34
CA ASN A 286 6.50 -8.04 25.89
C ASN A 286 7.73 -8.25 25.01
N ILE A 287 7.63 -8.21 23.68
CA ILE A 287 8.77 -8.44 22.79
C ILE A 287 9.36 -7.11 22.35
N LEU A 288 8.60 -6.27 21.63
CA LEU A 288 9.14 -5.08 20.97
C LEU A 288 9.60 -4.03 21.98
N HIS A 289 8.75 -3.68 22.95
CA HIS A 289 9.08 -2.66 23.93
C HIS A 289 10.25 -3.09 24.85
N LYS A 290 10.30 -4.37 25.26
CA LYS A 290 11.42 -4.87 26.09
C LYS A 290 12.73 -5.00 25.31
N GLN A 291 12.69 -5.41 24.04
CA GLN A 291 13.90 -5.59 23.24
C GLN A 291 14.51 -4.27 22.79
N ASN A 292 13.73 -3.19 22.69
CA ASN A 292 14.21 -1.83 22.41
C ASN A 292 15.10 -1.75 21.15
N LYS A 293 14.75 -2.51 20.09
CA LYS A 293 15.60 -2.75 18.90
C LYS A 293 14.90 -2.49 17.56
N THR A 294 13.70 -1.93 17.55
CA THR A 294 12.93 -1.74 16.31
C THR A 294 13.47 -0.57 15.51
N THR A 295 13.77 -0.78 14.22
CA THR A 295 14.32 0.24 13.32
C THR A 295 13.35 0.70 12.22
N GLY A 296 12.09 0.24 12.25
CA GLY A 296 11.09 0.54 11.23
C GLY A 296 9.69 0.77 11.80
N PRO A 297 8.77 1.33 10.98
CA PRO A 297 7.39 1.57 11.38
C PRO A 297 6.67 0.26 11.70
N ILE A 298 5.83 0.29 12.74
CA ILE A 298 4.94 -0.81 13.10
C ILE A 298 3.52 -0.32 12.81
N LEU A 299 2.85 -0.96 11.86
CA LEU A 299 1.48 -0.64 11.49
C LEU A 299 0.50 -1.63 12.13
N VAL A 300 -0.63 -1.11 12.58
CA VAL A 300 -1.76 -1.89 13.11
C VAL A 300 -3.05 -1.14 12.83
N TYR A 301 -3.95 -1.78 12.10
CA TYR A 301 -5.25 -1.25 11.77
C TYR A 301 -6.23 -2.41 11.48
N PRO A 302 -7.53 -2.22 11.79
CA PRO A 302 -8.54 -3.22 11.52
C PRO A 302 -8.97 -3.19 10.05
N MET A 303 -9.55 -4.30 9.59
CA MET A 303 -10.17 -4.40 8.26
C MET A 303 -11.47 -5.19 8.35
N ASN A 304 -12.43 -4.82 7.51
CA ASN A 304 -13.67 -5.56 7.35
C ASN A 304 -13.43 -6.76 6.43
N ARG A 305 -13.74 -7.97 6.92
CA ARG A 305 -13.61 -9.21 6.13
C ARG A 305 -14.57 -9.23 4.93
N ASN A 306 -15.76 -8.68 5.12
CA ASN A 306 -16.80 -8.60 4.10
C ASN A 306 -17.08 -7.11 3.86
N LYS A 307 -16.59 -6.58 2.74
CA LYS A 307 -16.93 -5.27 2.19
C LYS A 307 -17.58 -5.49 0.83
#